data_AF-A0A960PQG0-F1
#
_entry.id   AF-A0A960PQG0-F1
#
_cell.length_a   1.000
_cell.length_b   1.000
_cell.length_c   1.000
_cell.angle_alpha   90.00
_cell.angle_beta   90.00
_cell.angle_gamma   90.00
#
_symmetry.space_group_name_H-M   'P 1'
#
loop_
_entity.id
_entity.type
_entity.pdbx_description
1 polymer ?
#
loop_
_entity_poly.entity_id
_entity_poly.type
_entity_poly.pdbx_seq_one_letter_code
_entity_poly.pdbx_strand_id
1 'polypeptide(L)'
;MADPAAPAEPRQLVEHFFRHESARLVAVLARAFGLRYLDLVEDQVQEALLIASRTWGQRGIPANPSGWIYRVARNRVLDALRRDRIHQRALTLAGQT
;
A
#
# COMPACT_ATOMS: atom_id res chain seq x y z
N MET A 1 -28.35 -2.02 26.58
CA MET A 1 -28.71 -1.69 25.18
C MET A 1 -27.81 -0.54 24.79
N ALA A 2 -26.74 -0.80 24.02
CA ALA A 2 -25.78 0.23 23.64
C ALA A 2 -26.45 1.24 22.70
N ASP A 3 -26.25 2.52 22.95
CA ASP A 3 -26.83 3.63 22.20
C ASP A 3 -26.28 3.64 20.76
N PRO A 4 -27.11 3.48 19.71
CA PRO A 4 -26.66 3.45 18.32
C PRO A 4 -26.16 4.82 17.80
N ALA A 5 -26.26 5.89 18.60
CA ALA A 5 -25.86 7.24 18.23
C ALA A 5 -24.55 7.73 18.87
N ALA A 6 -23.79 6.87 19.57
CA ALA A 6 -22.47 7.24 20.05
C ALA A 6 -21.56 7.58 18.84
N PRO A 7 -20.88 8.75 18.83
CA PRO A 7 -19.97 9.09 17.75
C PRO A 7 -18.91 7.98 17.63
N ALA A 8 -18.70 7.48 16.41
CA ALA A 8 -17.75 6.40 16.18
C ALA A 8 -16.40 6.75 16.81
N GLU A 9 -15.90 5.86 17.66
CA GLU A 9 -14.62 6.05 18.35
C GLU A 9 -13.53 6.38 17.31
N PRO A 10 -12.57 7.29 17.59
CA PRO A 10 -11.53 7.66 16.62
C PRO A 10 -10.80 6.47 15.99
N ARG A 11 -10.64 5.37 16.74
CA ARG A 11 -10.08 4.11 16.24
C ARG A 11 -10.95 3.46 15.16
N GLN A 12 -12.27 3.46 15.33
CA GLN A 12 -13.22 2.90 14.37
C GLN A 12 -13.26 3.72 13.08
N LEU A 13 -13.18 5.06 13.18
CA LEU A 13 -13.10 5.95 12.02
C LEU A 13 -11.81 5.72 11.22
N VAL A 14 -10.68 5.58 11.92
CA VAL A 14 -9.40 5.23 11.30
C VAL A 14 -9.50 3.86 10.63
N GLU A 15 -10.00 2.84 11.32
CA GLU A 15 -10.15 1.51 10.73
C GLU A 15 -11.04 1.51 9.48
N HIS A 16 -12.15 2.24 9.52
CA HIS A 16 -13.06 2.38 8.38
C HIS A 16 -12.39 3.08 7.20
N PHE A 17 -11.65 4.16 7.46
CA PHE A 17 -10.84 4.86 6.46
C PHE A 17 -9.81 3.91 5.83
N PHE A 18 -9.05 3.19 6.65
CA PHE A 18 -8.01 2.27 6.19
C PHE A 18 -8.57 1.10 5.36
N ARG A 19 -9.70 0.51 5.77
CA ARG A 19 -10.35 -0.57 5.01
C ARG A 19 -10.82 -0.09 3.62
N HIS A 20 -11.47 1.06 3.54
CA HIS A 20 -11.92 1.63 2.27
C HIS A 20 -10.75 2.05 1.37
N GLU A 21 -9.75 2.70 1.96
CA GLU A 21 -8.61 3.21 1.21
C GLU A 21 -7.73 2.07 0.68
N SER A 22 -7.60 0.96 1.43
CA SER A 22 -6.88 -0.24 0.99
C SER A 22 -7.45 -0.79 -0.32
N ALA A 23 -8.76 -1.12 -0.34
CA ALA A 23 -9.40 -1.69 -1.53
C ALA A 23 -9.30 -0.76 -2.75
N ARG A 24 -9.49 0.54 -2.53
CA ARG A 24 -9.37 1.57 -3.58
C ARG A 24 -7.95 1.65 -4.14
N LEU A 25 -6.94 1.68 -3.28
CA LEU A 25 -5.54 1.76 -3.70
C LEU A 25 -5.10 0.50 -4.44
N VAL A 26 -5.49 -0.69 -3.97
CA VAL A 26 -5.25 -1.95 -4.67
C VAL A 26 -5.85 -1.91 -6.07
N ALA A 27 -7.13 -1.52 -6.21
CA ALA A 27 -7.78 -1.44 -7.52
C ALA A 27 -7.08 -0.47 -8.47
N VAL A 28 -6.73 0.73 -8.00
CA VAL A 28 -6.06 1.75 -8.82
C VAL A 28 -4.66 1.32 -9.25
N LEU A 29 -3.88 0.74 -8.34
CA LEU A 29 -2.51 0.29 -8.63
C LEU A 29 -2.50 -0.99 -9.48
N ALA A 30 -3.40 -1.94 -9.23
CA ALA A 30 -3.56 -3.13 -10.05
C ALA A 30 -3.94 -2.76 -11.50
N ARG A 31 -4.80 -1.75 -11.68
CA ARG A 31 -5.09 -1.18 -13.01
C ARG A 31 -3.85 -0.55 -13.65
N ALA A 32 -2.99 0.11 -12.87
CA ALA A 32 -1.81 0.81 -13.39
C ALA A 32 -0.66 -0.13 -13.75
N PHE A 33 -0.43 -1.21 -12.98
CA PHE A 33 0.67 -2.15 -13.19
C PHE A 33 0.26 -3.41 -13.97
N GLY A 34 -1.02 -3.76 -13.95
CA GLY A 34 -1.60 -4.95 -14.58
C GLY A 34 -1.98 -6.02 -13.56
N LEU A 35 -3.07 -6.75 -13.83
CA LEU A 35 -3.65 -7.75 -12.92
C LEU A 35 -2.71 -8.91 -12.58
N ARG A 36 -1.72 -9.21 -13.43
CA ARG A 36 -0.69 -10.22 -13.13
C ARG A 36 0.19 -9.87 -11.92
N TYR A 37 0.17 -8.61 -11.48
CA TYR A 37 0.90 -8.15 -10.30
C TYR A 37 -0.04 -7.82 -9.14
N LEU A 38 -1.26 -8.38 -9.14
CA LEU A 38 -2.27 -8.10 -8.11
C LEU A 38 -1.72 -8.38 -6.70
N ASP A 39 -1.16 -9.57 -6.49
CA ASP A 39 -0.62 -9.98 -5.18
C ASP A 39 0.49 -9.03 -4.73
N LEU A 40 1.43 -8.71 -5.63
CA LEU A 40 2.50 -7.74 -5.35
C LEU A 40 1.95 -6.36 -4.99
N VAL A 41 0.93 -5.89 -5.71
CA VAL A 41 0.29 -4.60 -5.45
C VAL A 41 -0.39 -4.61 -4.09
N GLU A 42 -1.15 -5.66 -3.77
CA GLU A 42 -1.82 -5.80 -2.47
C GLU A 42 -0.82 -5.73 -1.33
N ASP A 43 0.25 -6.52 -1.38
CA ASP A 43 1.31 -6.52 -0.38
C ASP A 43 1.92 -5.12 -0.19
N GLN A 44 2.20 -4.42 -1.29
CA GLN A 44 2.81 -3.09 -1.21
C GLN A 44 1.84 -2.01 -0.74
N VAL A 45 0.54 -2.15 -0.98
CA VAL A 45 -0.48 -1.25 -0.42
C VAL A 45 -0.59 -1.47 1.09
N GLN A 46 -0.65 -2.72 1.55
CA GLN A 46 -0.74 -3.01 2.98
C GLN A 46 0.49 -2.52 3.74
N GLU A 47 1.68 -2.70 3.16
CA GLU A 47 2.91 -2.17 3.76
C GLU A 47 2.91 -0.63 3.78
N ALA A 48 2.42 0.04 2.73
CA ALA A 48 2.30 1.50 2.73
C ALA A 48 1.33 2.01 3.81
N LEU A 49 0.21 1.31 4.04
CA LEU A 49 -0.74 1.60 5.11
C LEU A 49 -0.10 1.38 6.50
N LEU A 50 0.68 0.32 6.68
CA LEU A 50 1.42 0.07 7.92
C LEU A 50 2.42 1.20 8.21
N ILE A 51 3.17 1.65 7.19
CA ILE A 51 4.09 2.79 7.32
C ILE A 51 3.31 4.07 7.65
N ALA A 52 2.15 4.31 7.02
CA ALA A 52 1.30 5.46 7.33
C ALA A 52 0.86 5.46 8.80
N SER A 53 0.35 4.33 9.31
CA SER A 53 -0.09 4.18 10.70
C SER A 53 1.03 4.52 11.70
N ARG A 54 2.24 4.03 11.46
CA ARG A 54 3.42 4.34 12.30
C ARG A 54 3.86 5.81 12.17
N THR A 55 3.91 6.33 10.95
CA THR A 55 4.47 7.66 10.65
C THR A 55 3.54 8.77 11.12
N TRP A 56 2.24 8.63 10.89
CA TRP A 56 1.27 9.68 11.23
C TRP A 56 1.06 9.81 12.73
N GLY A 57 1.21 8.71 13.49
CA GLY A 57 1.22 8.77 14.96
C GLY A 57 2.35 9.63 15.53
N GLN A 58 3.46 9.77 14.80
CA GLN A 58 4.64 10.54 15.25
C GLN A 58 4.73 11.93 14.63
N ARG A 59 4.35 12.06 13.35
CA ARG A 59 4.60 13.26 12.54
C ARG A 59 3.32 14.01 12.14
N GLY A 60 2.16 13.51 12.55
CA GLY A 60 0.86 14.01 12.12
C GLY A 60 0.42 13.46 10.76
N ILE A 61 -0.87 13.62 10.49
CA ILE A 61 -1.50 13.20 9.24
C ILE A 61 -1.22 14.26 8.16
N PRO A 62 -0.71 13.89 6.97
CA PRO A 62 -0.45 14.84 5.89
C PRO A 62 -1.76 15.41 5.33
N ALA A 63 -1.69 16.58 4.69
CA ALA A 63 -2.85 17.24 4.09
C ALA A 63 -3.60 16.39 3.04
N ASN A 64 -2.89 15.46 2.36
CA ASN A 64 -3.48 14.47 1.47
C ASN A 64 -3.02 13.05 1.87
N PRO A 65 -3.74 12.39 2.80
CA PRO A 65 -3.40 11.04 3.30
C PRO A 65 -3.40 10.00 2.18
N SER A 66 -4.47 9.97 1.38
CA SER A 66 -4.64 9.08 0.23
C SER A 66 -3.49 9.19 -0.78
N GLY A 67 -3.16 10.43 -1.18
CA GLY A 67 -2.09 10.69 -2.14
C GLY A 67 -0.71 10.32 -1.61
N TRP A 68 -0.50 10.47 -0.30
CA TRP A 68 0.72 10.03 0.35
C TRP A 68 0.86 8.50 0.31
N ILE A 69 -0.18 7.75 0.74
CA ILE A 69 -0.16 6.28 0.73
C ILE A 69 0.01 5.76 -0.71
N TYR A 70 -0.74 6.32 -1.67
CA TYR A 70 -0.60 5.97 -3.09
C TYR A 70 0.84 6.10 -3.57
N ARG A 71 1.51 7.22 -3.25
CA ARG A 71 2.90 7.48 -3.67
C ARG A 71 3.86 6.46 -3.05
N VAL A 72 3.70 6.16 -1.76
CA VAL A 72 4.53 5.16 -1.07
C VAL A 72 4.32 3.78 -1.71
N ALA A 73 3.08 3.31 -1.82
CA ALA A 73 2.76 2.02 -2.42
C ALA A 73 3.28 1.90 -3.86
N ARG A 74 3.05 2.91 -4.70
CA ARG A 74 3.51 2.93 -6.10
C ARG A 74 5.04 2.81 -6.21
N ASN A 75 5.77 3.56 -5.38
CA ASN A 75 7.24 3.51 -5.39
C ASN A 75 7.74 2.13 -4.97
N ARG A 76 7.12 1.53 -3.95
CA ARG A 76 7.47 0.19 -3.50
C ARG A 76 7.20 -0.89 -4.57
N VAL A 77 6.08 -0.81 -5.30
CA VAL A 77 5.80 -1.71 -6.42
C VAL A 77 6.86 -1.55 -7.51
N LEU A 78 7.21 -0.32 -7.88
CA LEU A 78 8.27 -0.05 -8.86
C LEU A 78 9.61 -0.64 -8.43
N ASP A 79 9.97 -0.48 -7.16
CA ASP A 79 11.23 -0.99 -6.63
C ASP A 79 11.27 -2.52 -6.59
N ALA A 80 10.15 -3.18 -6.25
CA ALA A 80 10.05 -4.63 -6.33
C ALA A 80 10.23 -5.13 -7.78
N LEU A 81 9.53 -4.53 -8.75
CA LEU A 81 9.65 -4.89 -10.15
C LEU A 81 11.07 -4.63 -10.72
N ARG A 82 11.75 -3.60 -10.24
CA ARG A 82 13.16 -3.34 -10.59
C ARG A 82 14.08 -4.42 -10.04
N ARG A 83 13.91 -4.81 -8.77
CA ARG A 83 14.70 -5.89 -8.14
C ARG A 83 14.53 -7.21 -8.88
N ASP A 84 13.30 -7.58 -9.24
CA ASP A 84 13.02 -8.80 -10.00
C ASP A 84 13.76 -8.83 -11.34
N ARG A 85 13.74 -7.73 -12.09
CA ARG A 85 14.46 -7.62 -13.37
C ARG A 85 15.97 -7.76 -13.20
N ILE A 86 16.53 -7.20 -12.12
CA ILE A 86 17.96 -7.32 -11.82
C ILE A 86 18.29 -8.78 -11.47
N HIS A 87 17.46 -9.42 -10.65
CA HIS A 87 17.64 -10.82 -10.26
C HIS A 87 17.60 -11.75 -11.48
N GLN A 88 16.62 -11.58 -12.36
CA GLN A 88 16.51 -12.34 -13.61
C GLN A 88 17.75 -12.19 -14.49
N ARG A 89 18.26 -10.95 -14.67
CA ARG A 89 19.49 -10.70 -15.44
C ARG A 89 20.70 -11.40 -14.84
N ALA A 90 20.85 -11.34 -13.51
CA ALA A 90 21.96 -12.01 -12.83
C ALA A 90 21.91 -13.53 -13.02
N LEU A 91 20.73 -14.15 -12.94
CA LEU A 91 20.55 -15.58 -13.21
C LEU A 91 20.86 -15.95 -14.67
N THR A 92 20.43 -15.13 -15.62
CA THR A 92 20.74 -15.35 -17.04
C THR A 92 22.24 -15.31 -17.31
N LEU A 93 22.97 -14.40 -16.66
CA LEU A 93 24.43 -14.31 -16.79
C LEU A 93 25.15 -15.48 -16.10
N ALA A 94 24.69 -15.91 -14.93
CA ALA A 94 25.27 -17.03 -14.18
C ALA A 94 25.04 -18.39 -14.85
N GLY A 95 23.96 -18.56 -15.62
CA GLY A 95 23.69 -19.79 -16.38
C GLY A 95 24.46 -19.92 -17.70
N GLN A 96 25.27 -18.92 -18.08
CA GLN A 96 26.05 -18.90 -19.32
C GLN A 96 27.54 -19.19 -19.11
N THR A 97 27.98 -19.43 -17.88
CA THR A 97 29.35 -19.77 -17.48
C THR A 97 29.43 -21.18 -16.95
#